data_AF-A0A7K2Z5Q0-F1
#
_entry.id   AF-A0A7K2Z5Q0-F1
#
_cell.length_a   1.000
_cell.length_b   1.000
_cell.length_c   1.000
_cell.angle_alpha   90.00
_cell.angle_beta   90.00
_cell.angle_gamma   90.00
#
_symmetry.space_group_name_H-M   'P 1'
#
loop_
_entity.id
_entity.type
_entity.pdbx_description
1 polymer ?
#
loop_
_entity_poly.entity_id
_entity_poly.type
_entity_poly.pdbx_seq_one_letter_code
_entity_poly.pdbx_strand_id
1 'polypeptide(L)'
;MTALFLGELAAIGATGFWGFTLAAAWPVRISVGLMGPALMMLLWGRFAAHNNTDALTGTPRILFEIVWWGTGIAAFLASGVVPGAVGIAAVRLTGLWAQLSGRAEKSFGADPHSSGAHVASSAVRGGDGPTREQRQGPALPKE
;
A
#
# COMPACT_ATOMS: atom_id res chain seq x y z
N MET A 1 2.88 -1.34 11.79
CA MET A 1 3.64 -1.74 10.58
C MET A 1 4.57 -2.93 10.85
N THR A 2 5.30 -2.94 11.96
CA THR A 2 6.25 -4.01 12.31
C THR A 2 5.68 -5.43 12.25
N ALA A 3 4.47 -5.67 12.77
CA ALA A 3 3.86 -7.01 12.76
C ALA A 3 3.65 -7.58 11.35
N LEU A 4 3.18 -6.76 10.40
CA LEU A 4 2.98 -7.18 9.00
C LEU A 4 4.33 -7.52 8.35
N PHE A 5 5.35 -6.69 8.56
CA PHE A 5 6.69 -6.97 8.07
C PHE A 5 7.26 -8.28 8.65
N LEU A 6 7.13 -8.49 9.96
CA LEU A 6 7.55 -9.76 10.58
C LEU A 6 6.77 -10.95 10.03
N GLY A 7 5.49 -10.79 9.71
CA GLY A 7 4.69 -11.80 9.04
C GLY A 7 5.19 -12.12 7.64
N GLU A 8 5.66 -11.13 6.88
CA GLU A 8 6.28 -11.33 5.57
C GLU A 8 7.60 -12.10 5.67
N LEU A 9 8.46 -11.74 6.64
CA LEU A 9 9.69 -12.50 6.90
C LEU A 9 9.39 -13.92 7.34
N ALA A 10 8.36 -14.11 8.17
CA ALA A 10 7.92 -15.43 8.60
C ALA A 10 7.42 -16.26 7.41
N ALA A 11 6.70 -15.67 6.45
CA ALA A 11 6.24 -16.38 5.25
C ALA A 11 7.41 -16.87 4.38
N ILE A 12 8.43 -16.02 4.20
CA ILE A 12 9.67 -16.38 3.49
C ILE A 12 10.40 -17.51 4.24
N GLY A 13 10.60 -17.36 5.54
CA GLY A 13 11.26 -18.34 6.39
C GLY A 13 10.52 -19.69 6.42
N ALA A 14 9.19 -19.66 6.51
CA ALA A 14 8.34 -20.85 6.45
C ALA A 14 8.50 -21.60 5.13
N THR A 15 8.56 -20.88 4.01
CA THR A 15 8.75 -21.49 2.68
C THR A 15 10.11 -22.16 2.56
N GLY A 16 11.17 -21.53 3.07
CA GLY A 16 12.49 -22.14 3.12
C GLY A 16 12.52 -23.37 4.01
N PHE A 17 11.97 -23.26 5.22
CA PHE A 17 11.86 -24.36 6.18
C PHE A 17 11.12 -25.55 5.57
N TRP A 18 9.96 -25.30 4.94
CA TRP A 18 9.17 -26.32 4.26
C TRP A 18 9.94 -27.05 3.17
N GLY A 19 10.72 -26.33 2.35
CA GLY A 19 11.55 -26.97 1.32
C GLY A 19 12.53 -28.01 1.90
N PHE A 20 13.01 -27.79 3.12
CA PHE A 20 13.86 -28.74 3.83
C PHE A 20 13.11 -29.87 4.53
N THR A 21 11.79 -29.78 4.76
CA THR A 21 10.98 -30.86 5.36
C THR A 21 10.44 -31.86 4.34
N LEU A 22 10.57 -31.57 3.04
CA LEU A 22 10.13 -32.47 1.96
C LEU A 22 10.76 -33.86 2.06
N ALA A 23 9.92 -34.89 1.90
CA ALA A 23 10.33 -36.28 1.73
C ALA A 23 10.86 -36.51 0.29
N ALA A 24 11.99 -35.88 -0.01
CA ALA A 24 12.63 -35.90 -1.33
C ALA A 24 14.15 -36.08 -1.22
N ALA A 25 14.81 -36.36 -2.36
CA ALA A 25 16.26 -36.44 -2.43
C ALA A 25 16.92 -35.10 -2.02
N TRP A 26 18.14 -35.19 -1.49
CA TRP A 26 18.86 -34.04 -0.96
C TRP A 26 18.99 -32.85 -1.93
N PRO A 27 19.30 -33.04 -3.23
CA PRO A 27 19.34 -31.92 -4.18
C PRO A 27 18.01 -31.18 -4.28
N VAL A 28 16.88 -31.91 -4.29
CA VAL A 28 15.54 -31.32 -4.39
C VAL A 28 15.23 -30.47 -3.16
N ARG A 29 15.56 -30.96 -1.96
CA ARG A 29 15.34 -30.22 -0.70
C ARG A 29 16.12 -28.91 -0.68
N ILE A 30 17.37 -28.92 -1.13
CA ILE A 30 18.19 -27.69 -1.24
C ILE A 30 17.62 -26.74 -2.29
N SER A 31 17.28 -27.26 -3.47
CA SER A 31 16.70 -26.44 -4.51
C SER A 31 15.42 -25.76 -4.03
N VAL A 32 14.46 -26.49 -3.45
CA VAL A 32 13.21 -25.89 -2.98
C VAL A 32 13.44 -24.98 -1.77
N GLY A 33 14.25 -25.42 -0.80
CA GLY A 33 14.53 -24.67 0.42
C GLY A 33 15.25 -23.34 0.20
N LEU A 34 16.02 -23.19 -0.88
CA LEU A 34 16.71 -21.94 -1.22
C LEU A 34 15.99 -21.17 -2.33
N MET A 35 15.54 -21.85 -3.39
CA MET A 35 14.90 -21.17 -4.52
C MET A 35 13.50 -20.67 -4.18
N GLY A 36 12.76 -21.33 -3.28
CA GLY A 36 11.47 -20.84 -2.80
C GLY A 36 11.58 -19.43 -2.18
N PRO A 37 12.38 -19.24 -1.12
CA PRO A 37 12.65 -17.92 -0.54
C PRO A 37 13.22 -16.92 -1.53
N ALA A 38 14.16 -17.33 -2.40
CA ALA A 38 14.75 -16.43 -3.39
C ALA A 38 13.72 -15.90 -4.39
N LEU A 39 12.84 -16.76 -4.91
CA LEU A 39 11.75 -16.36 -5.81
C LEU A 39 10.78 -15.40 -5.11
N MET A 40 10.42 -15.67 -3.85
CA MET A 40 9.59 -14.76 -3.06
C MET A 40 10.24 -13.38 -2.94
N MET A 41 11.52 -13.30 -2.56
CA MET A 41 12.24 -12.03 -2.44
C MET A 41 12.29 -11.27 -3.78
N LEU A 42 12.52 -11.96 -4.90
CA LEU A 42 12.52 -11.36 -6.24
C LEU A 42 11.14 -10.82 -6.62
N LEU A 43 10.08 -11.60 -6.42
CA LEU A 43 8.70 -11.18 -6.70
C LEU A 43 8.31 -9.97 -5.86
N TRP A 44 8.68 -9.95 -4.58
CA TRP A 44 8.42 -8.81 -3.71
C TRP A 44 9.20 -7.56 -4.14
N GLY A 45 10.49 -7.71 -4.43
CA GLY A 45 11.33 -6.63 -4.92
C GLY A 45 10.82 -6.03 -6.24
N ARG A 46 10.24 -6.86 -7.10
CA ARG A 46 9.69 -6.44 -8.40
C ARG A 46 8.33 -5.76 -8.28
N PHE A 47 7.40 -6.41 -7.60
CA PHE A 47 5.98 -6.07 -7.65
C PHE A 47 5.45 -5.40 -6.39
N ALA A 48 6.22 -5.43 -5.30
CA ALA A 48 5.74 -4.94 -4.02
C ALA A 48 6.61 -3.89 -3.35
N ALA A 49 7.85 -3.72 -3.80
CA ALA A 49 8.74 -2.67 -3.33
C ALA A 49 8.22 -1.28 -3.74
N HIS A 50 8.18 -0.36 -2.77
CA HIS A 50 7.66 0.99 -2.97
C HIS A 50 8.42 1.80 -4.03
N ASN A 51 9.70 1.50 -4.25
CA ASN A 51 10.58 2.22 -5.16
C ASN A 51 10.69 1.59 -6.56
N ASN A 52 9.76 0.71 -6.94
CA ASN A 52 9.78 0.05 -8.24
C ASN A 52 8.65 0.61 -9.13
N THR A 53 8.98 0.95 -10.38
CA THR A 53 7.99 1.43 -11.36
C THR A 53 6.93 0.36 -11.65
N ASP A 54 7.29 -0.91 -11.49
CA ASP A 54 6.41 -2.07 -11.69
C ASP A 54 5.67 -2.51 -10.42
N ALA A 55 5.67 -1.67 -9.36
CA ALA A 55 4.94 -1.96 -8.14
C ALA A 55 3.43 -2.07 -8.43
N LEU A 56 2.85 -3.21 -8.09
CA LEU A 56 1.43 -3.48 -8.25
C LEU A 56 0.63 -2.54 -7.35
N THR A 57 -0.42 -1.97 -7.92
CA THR A 57 -1.41 -1.14 -7.22
C THR A 57 -2.82 -1.68 -7.46
N GLY A 58 -3.79 -1.30 -6.62
CA GLY A 58 -5.19 -1.71 -6.80
C GLY A 58 -5.43 -3.22 -6.72
N THR A 59 -6.26 -3.76 -7.60
CA THR A 59 -6.69 -5.17 -7.58
C THR A 59 -5.53 -6.18 -7.74
N PRO A 60 -4.59 -6.01 -8.70
CA PRO A 60 -3.43 -6.90 -8.81
C PRO A 60 -2.60 -7.00 -7.52
N ARG A 61 -2.49 -5.90 -6.77
CA ARG A 61 -1.79 -5.88 -5.47
C ARG A 61 -2.49 -6.75 -4.43
N ILE A 62 -3.82 -6.70 -4.39
CA ILE A 62 -4.62 -7.51 -3.47
C ILE A 62 -4.44 -9.00 -3.78
N LEU A 63 -4.51 -9.38 -5.06
CA LEU A 63 -4.28 -10.77 -5.48
C LEU A 63 -2.88 -11.25 -5.10
N PHE A 64 -1.87 -10.42 -5.35
CA PHE A 64 -0.48 -10.71 -4.97
C PHE A 64 -0.34 -10.96 -3.46
N GLU A 65 -0.97 -10.11 -2.64
CA GLU A 65 -0.95 -10.29 -1.18
C GLU A 65 -1.67 -11.57 -0.75
N ILE A 66 -2.83 -11.90 -1.34
CA ILE A 66 -3.54 -13.15 -1.04
C ILE A 66 -2.63 -14.35 -1.31
N VAL A 67 -1.96 -14.37 -2.46
CA VAL A 67 -0.99 -15.41 -2.80
C VAL A 67 0.15 -15.43 -1.80
N TRP A 68 0.76 -14.28 -1.49
CA TRP A 68 1.90 -14.18 -0.60
C TRP A 68 1.61 -14.71 0.81
N TRP A 69 0.54 -14.22 1.41
CA TRP A 69 0.11 -14.62 2.75
C TRP A 69 -0.38 -16.08 2.76
N GLY A 70 -1.08 -16.49 1.71
CA GLY A 70 -1.51 -17.87 1.49
C GLY A 70 -0.33 -18.85 1.39
N THR A 71 0.73 -18.48 0.69
CA THR A 71 1.96 -19.27 0.58
C THR A 71 2.62 -19.47 1.94
N GLY A 72 2.76 -18.41 2.75
CA GLY A 72 3.32 -18.53 4.11
C GLY A 72 2.52 -19.47 5.01
N ILE A 73 1.18 -19.35 4.97
CA ILE A 73 0.27 -20.24 5.72
C ILE A 73 0.42 -21.68 5.23
N ALA A 74 0.38 -21.90 3.91
CA ALA A 74 0.50 -23.22 3.31
C ALA A 74 1.84 -23.88 3.64
N ALA A 75 2.95 -23.13 3.61
CA ALA A 75 4.28 -23.63 3.95
C ALA A 75 4.36 -24.08 5.42
N PHE A 76 3.80 -23.32 6.35
CA PHE A 76 3.74 -23.73 7.75
C PHE A 76 2.89 -24.98 7.97
N LEU A 77 1.71 -25.06 7.35
CA LEU A 77 0.84 -26.23 7.43
C LEU A 77 1.51 -27.47 6.84
N ALA A 78 2.12 -27.35 5.65
CA ALA A 78 2.82 -28.44 5.00
C ALA A 78 4.10 -28.88 5.74
N SER A 79 4.60 -28.05 6.65
CA SER A 79 5.71 -28.38 7.56
C SER A 79 5.26 -28.88 8.93
N GLY A 80 3.95 -28.96 9.19
CA GLY A 80 3.39 -29.36 10.48
C GLY A 80 3.46 -28.30 11.60
N VAL A 81 3.85 -27.06 11.28
CA VAL A 81 4.01 -25.98 12.26
C VAL A 81 2.73 -25.14 12.34
N VAL A 82 1.66 -25.75 12.87
CA VAL A 82 0.32 -25.13 12.96
C VAL A 82 0.32 -23.77 13.69
N PRO A 83 1.04 -23.58 14.83
CA PRO A 83 1.08 -22.28 15.48
C PRO A 83 1.62 -21.16 14.59
N GLY A 84 2.58 -21.46 13.71
CA GLY A 84 3.11 -20.51 12.74
C GLY A 84 2.07 -20.08 11.71
N ALA A 85 1.30 -21.03 11.18
CA ALA A 85 0.20 -20.76 10.25
C ALA A 85 -0.87 -19.86 10.88
N VAL A 86 -1.27 -20.15 12.12
CA VAL A 86 -2.23 -19.32 12.88
C VAL A 86 -1.67 -17.92 13.14
N GLY A 87 -0.40 -17.82 13.53
CA GLY A 87 0.25 -16.53 13.79
C GLY A 87 0.25 -15.61 12.55
N ILE A 88 0.63 -16.14 11.39
CA ILE A 88 0.59 -15.37 10.13
C ILE A 88 -0.83 -14.96 9.77
N ALA A 89 -1.80 -15.89 9.86
CA ALA A 89 -3.20 -15.58 9.56
C ALA A 89 -3.74 -14.46 10.47
N ALA A 90 -3.45 -14.53 11.78
CA ALA A 90 -3.85 -13.51 12.74
C ALA A 90 -3.22 -12.14 12.42
N VAL A 91 -1.92 -12.10 12.09
CA VAL A 91 -1.24 -10.86 11.65
C VAL A 91 -1.92 -10.27 10.41
N ARG A 92 -2.26 -11.08 9.41
CA ARG A 92 -2.90 -10.56 8.18
C ARG A 92 -4.31 -10.03 8.44
N LEU A 93 -5.09 -10.74 9.25
CA LEU A 93 -6.46 -10.37 9.59
C LEU A 93 -6.51 -9.09 10.44
N THR A 94 -5.63 -8.99 11.45
CA THR A 94 -5.52 -7.78 12.27
C THR A 94 -5.07 -6.57 11.45
N GLY A 95 -4.13 -6.75 10.52
CA GLY A 95 -3.75 -5.69 9.58
C GLY A 95 -4.87 -5.31 8.62
N LEU A 96 -5.64 -6.28 8.12
CA LEU A 96 -6.80 -6.01 7.27
C LEU A 96 -7.87 -5.20 8.01
N TRP A 97 -8.16 -5.60 9.24
CA TRP A 97 -9.12 -4.91 10.09
C TRP A 97 -8.73 -3.45 10.29
N ALA A 98 -7.47 -3.18 10.67
CA ALA A 98 -6.97 -1.82 10.84
C ALA A 98 -7.12 -0.98 9.55
N GLN A 99 -6.89 -1.57 8.37
CA GLN A 99 -7.07 -0.90 7.07
C GLN A 99 -8.54 -0.61 6.74
N LEU A 100 -9.47 -1.45 7.20
CA LEU A 100 -10.90 -1.25 7.00
C LEU A 100 -11.45 -0.18 7.95
N SER A 101 -11.08 -0.25 9.24
CA SER A 101 -11.51 0.73 10.25
C SER A 101 -11.10 2.15 9.88
N GLY A 102 -9.84 2.35 9.44
CA GLY A 102 -9.38 3.66 9.00
C GLY A 102 -10.08 4.20 7.73
N ARG A 103 -10.66 3.33 6.90
CA ARG A 103 -11.48 3.74 5.75
C ARG A 103 -12.88 4.19 6.18
N ALA A 104 -13.47 3.52 7.16
CA ALA A 104 -14.77 3.88 7.71
C ALA A 104 -14.73 5.25 8.38
N GLU A 105 -13.73 5.51 9.23
CA GLU A 105 -13.55 6.81 9.91
C GLU A 105 -13.43 7.97 8.93
N LYS A 106 -12.60 7.85 7.89
CA LYS A 106 -12.44 8.89 6.86
C LYS A 106 -13.71 9.17 6.07
N SER A 107 -14.53 8.14 5.84
CA SER A 107 -15.80 8.27 5.11
C SER A 107 -16.87 8.99 5.95
N PHE A 108 -16.84 8.80 7.27
CA PHE A 108 -17.78 9.42 8.20
C PHE A 108 -17.40 10.85 8.59
N GLY A 109 -16.10 11.17 8.63
CA GLY A 109 -15.59 12.52 8.94
C GLY A 109 -15.56 13.48 7.74
N ALA A 110 -15.97 13.06 6.55
CA ALA A 110 -16.11 13.93 5.39
C ALA A 110 -17.43 14.72 5.52
N ASP A 111 -17.39 15.86 6.21
CA ASP A 111 -18.57 16.74 6.38
C ASP A 111 -19.16 17.17 5.02
N PRO A 112 -20.47 16.93 4.76
CA PRO A 112 -21.12 17.32 3.51
C PRO A 112 -21.17 18.85 3.30
N HIS A 113 -20.93 19.65 4.34
CA HIS A 113 -20.95 21.11 4.29
C HIS A 113 -19.69 21.75 3.69
N SER A 114 -18.60 21.01 3.51
CA SER A 114 -17.33 21.55 2.96
C SER A 114 -17.30 21.64 1.43
N SER A 115 -18.21 20.96 0.72
CA SER A 115 -18.24 20.93 -0.75
C SER A 115 -18.88 22.17 -1.39
N GLY A 116 -19.70 22.93 -0.65
CA GLY A 116 -20.40 24.12 -1.16
C GLY A 116 -19.61 25.44 -1.09
N ALA A 117 -18.57 25.51 -0.26
CA ALA A 117 -17.88 26.77 0.03
C ALA A 117 -16.89 27.21 -1.08
N HIS A 118 -16.33 26.27 -1.85
CA HIS A 118 -15.38 26.60 -2.91
C HIS A 118 -16.04 27.02 -4.24
N VAL A 119 -17.29 26.62 -4.50
CA VAL A 119 -18.00 27.00 -5.72
C VAL A 119 -18.66 28.38 -5.57
N ALA A 120 -19.20 28.70 -4.39
CA ALA A 120 -19.89 29.97 -4.14
C ALA A 120 -18.98 31.21 -4.13
N SER A 121 -17.67 31.06 -3.86
CA SER A 121 -16.74 32.20 -3.80
C SER A 121 -16.28 32.70 -5.18
N SER A 122 -16.42 31.89 -6.23
CA SER A 122 -16.04 32.25 -7.61
C SER A 122 -17.14 33.04 -8.35
N ALA A 123 -18.39 32.98 -7.89
CA ALA A 123 -19.53 33.62 -8.57
C ALA A 123 -19.86 35.04 -8.08
N VAL A 124 -19.22 35.54 -7.02
CA VAL A 124 -19.55 36.84 -6.39
C VAL A 124 -18.50 37.93 -6.67
N ARG A 125 -17.46 37.64 -7.46
CA ARG A 125 -16.42 38.62 -7.84
C ARG A 125 -16.52 39.01 -9.33
N GLY A 126 -17.72 39.39 -9.76
CA GLY A 126 -18.02 39.90 -11.09
C GLY A 126 -19.08 40.98 -11.03
N GLY A 127 -18.74 42.14 -10.47
CA GLY A 127 -19.67 43.28 -10.36
C GLY A 127 -18.94 44.57 -10.00
N ASP A 128 -18.94 45.48 -10.97
CA ASP A 128 -18.93 46.94 -10.88
C ASP A 128 -17.69 47.71 -10.39
N GLY A 129 -17.14 48.51 -11.32
CA GLY A 129 -16.08 49.49 -11.10
C GLY A 129 -16.53 50.76 -10.37
N PRO A 130 -15.58 51.69 -10.10
CA PRO A 130 -15.61 52.95 -10.82
C PRO A 130 -14.21 53.49 -11.14
N THR A 131 -13.89 53.70 -12.42
CA THR A 131 -12.69 54.45 -12.82
C THR A 131 -13.07 55.91 -13.06
N ARG A 132 -13.19 56.68 -11.96
CA ARG A 132 -13.08 58.14 -11.99
C ARG A 132 -11.73 58.51 -11.41
N GLU A 133 -10.69 58.43 -12.24
CA GLU A 133 -9.45 59.16 -11.98
C GLU A 133 -9.29 60.24 -13.05
N GLN A 134 -10.05 61.31 -12.83
CA GLN A 134 -9.62 62.63 -13.26
C GLN A 134 -8.35 62.99 -12.47
N ARG A 135 -7.19 62.83 -13.10
CA ARG A 135 -6.01 63.65 -12.81
C ARG A 135 -5.32 64.02 -14.12
N GLN A 136 -5.93 64.99 -14.80
CA GLN A 136 -5.17 65.88 -15.67
C GLN A 136 -4.21 66.69 -14.77
N GLY A 137 -2.92 66.50 -14.98
CA GLY A 137 -1.83 67.31 -14.43
C GLY A 137 -0.77 67.46 -15.54
N PRO A 138 -0.22 68.67 -15.74
CA PRO A 138 0.34 69.07 -17.03
C PRO A 138 1.69 68.43 -17.34
N ALA A 139 1.92 68.24 -18.65
CA ALA A 139 3.18 67.85 -19.24
C ALA A 139 4.31 68.82 -18.87
N LEU A 140 5.46 68.28 -18.48
CA LEU A 140 6.73 68.99 -18.42
C LEU A 140 7.85 68.12 -19.02
N PRO A 141 8.91 68.74 -19.57
CA PRO A 141 9.61 68.27 -20.76
C PRO A 141 10.79 67.35 -20.46
N LYS A 142 11.24 66.71 -21.53
CA LYS A 142 12.46 65.90 -21.60
C LYS A 142 13.70 66.75 -21.42
N GLU A 143 14.60 66.31 -20.54
CA GLU A 143 16.07 66.30 -20.71
C GLU A 143 16.64 65.06 -19.99
#